data_AF-A0A364LUQ3-F1
#
_entry.id   AF-A0A364LUQ3-F1
#
_cell.length_a   1.000
_cell.length_b   1.000
_cell.length_c   1.000
_cell.angle_alpha   90.00
_cell.angle_beta   90.00
_cell.angle_gamma   90.00
#
_symmetry.space_group_name_H-M   'P 1'
#
loop_
_entity.id
_entity.type
_entity.pdbx_description
1 polymer ?
#
loop_
_entity_poly.entity_id
_entity_poly.type
_entity_poly.pdbx_seq_one_letter_code
_entity_poly.pdbx_strand_id
1 'polypeptide(L)'
;MRALSRLLMATPSTMGSKSSLSEALALLPPLQLYRRILRVHRKKLDPEMRILGDSYLKSEFRAHRNVENPLHIIGFLTEWQLYAQKLEGDTWVGEKLDKNKLDKMSDQQIGQLYELMNAIKNDGEGEGEGEGEQK
;
A
#
# COMPACT_ATOMS: atom_id res chain seq x y z
N MET A 1 -25.22 -26.72 56.86
CA MET A 1 -26.42 -27.01 56.04
C MET A 1 -26.04 -26.91 54.57
N ARG A 2 -26.40 -27.97 53.84
CA ARG A 2 -26.74 -28.08 52.40
C ARG A 2 -25.78 -27.53 51.32
N ALA A 3 -25.60 -28.42 50.34
CA ALA A 3 -24.74 -28.41 49.17
C ALA A 3 -25.22 -27.48 48.03
N LEU A 4 -24.41 -27.47 46.96
CA LEU A 4 -24.70 -27.55 45.51
C LEU A 4 -23.71 -26.63 44.76
N SER A 5 -23.15 -26.86 43.57
CA SER A 5 -22.95 -28.00 42.66
C SER A 5 -22.15 -27.46 41.45
N ARG A 6 -21.17 -28.24 40.98
CA ARG A 6 -20.66 -28.40 39.59
C ARG A 6 -20.35 -27.20 38.67
N LEU A 7 -19.05 -27.08 38.37
CA LEU A 7 -18.37 -27.25 37.05
C LEU A 7 -19.04 -26.76 35.75
N LEU A 8 -18.29 -25.99 34.95
CA LEU A 8 -17.89 -26.37 33.57
C LEU A 8 -16.70 -25.52 33.08
N MET A 9 -15.61 -26.20 32.75
CA MET A 9 -14.48 -25.65 32.00
C MET A 9 -14.85 -25.57 30.52
N ALA A 10 -14.75 -24.39 29.92
CA ALA A 10 -14.83 -24.23 28.47
C ALA A 10 -13.43 -24.44 27.88
N THR A 11 -13.25 -25.50 27.10
CA THR A 11 -12.09 -25.69 26.24
C THR A 11 -12.34 -25.00 24.90
N PRO A 12 -11.39 -24.21 24.36
CA PRO A 12 -11.51 -23.72 23.00
C PRO A 12 -11.28 -24.87 22.01
N SER A 13 -12.32 -25.24 21.26
CA SER A 13 -12.18 -26.11 20.10
C SER A 13 -11.45 -25.35 18.98
N THR A 14 -10.18 -25.71 18.74
CA THR A 14 -9.47 -25.31 17.52
C THR A 14 -10.03 -26.11 16.35
N MET A 15 -10.94 -25.50 15.59
CA MET A 15 -11.42 -26.05 14.33
C MET A 15 -10.53 -25.57 13.18
N GLY A 16 -9.87 -26.53 12.54
CA GLY A 16 -9.66 -26.57 11.10
C GLY A 16 -8.77 -25.47 10.51
N SER A 17 -7.51 -25.82 10.30
CA SER A 17 -6.55 -25.08 9.48
C SER A 17 -7.07 -24.91 8.04
N LYS A 18 -7.77 -23.79 7.80
CA LYS A 18 -7.94 -23.14 6.48
C LYS A 18 -6.98 -21.96 6.32
N SER A 19 -5.90 -21.96 7.09
CA SER A 19 -4.99 -20.83 7.30
C SER A 19 -4.28 -20.32 6.05
N SER A 20 -4.39 -20.97 4.89
CA SER A 20 -3.70 -20.51 3.68
C SER A 20 -4.57 -19.74 2.68
N LEU A 21 -5.91 -19.74 2.82
CA LEU A 21 -6.81 -19.03 1.89
C LEU A 21 -7.80 -18.07 2.58
N SER A 22 -7.97 -18.17 3.90
CA SER A 22 -8.90 -17.36 4.68
C SER A 22 -8.23 -16.38 5.63
N GLU A 23 -6.96 -16.05 5.43
CA GLU A 23 -6.48 -14.69 5.74
C GLU A 23 -6.88 -13.78 4.58
N ALA A 24 -8.17 -13.83 4.22
CA ALA A 24 -8.77 -12.87 3.33
C ALA A 24 -8.46 -11.52 3.98
N LEU A 25 -7.65 -10.70 3.30
CA LEU A 25 -7.37 -9.32 3.72
C LEU A 25 -8.72 -8.75 4.16
N ALA A 26 -8.91 -8.55 5.46
CA ALA A 26 -10.12 -7.92 5.94
C ALA A 26 -10.09 -6.51 5.36
N LEU A 27 -10.81 -6.32 4.25
CA LEU A 27 -10.75 -5.08 3.50
C LEU A 27 -11.33 -3.99 4.39
N LEU A 28 -10.54 -2.94 4.57
CA LEU A 28 -10.99 -1.79 5.33
C LEU A 28 -12.10 -1.08 4.55
N PRO A 29 -13.17 -0.61 5.23
CA PRO A 29 -14.15 0.25 4.59
C PRO A 29 -13.49 1.49 3.97
N PRO A 30 -14.02 2.03 2.84
CA PRO A 30 -13.34 3.07 2.07
C PRO A 30 -12.87 4.28 2.89
N LEU A 31 -13.73 4.81 3.78
CA LEU A 31 -13.37 5.96 4.62
C LEU A 31 -12.30 5.63 5.67
N GLN A 32 -12.26 4.40 6.17
CA GLN A 32 -11.24 3.97 7.11
C GLN A 32 -9.88 3.81 6.41
N LEU A 33 -9.89 3.20 5.22
CA LEU A 33 -8.71 3.05 4.38
C LEU A 33 -8.13 4.40 3.96
N TYR A 34 -8.97 5.31 3.46
CA TYR A 34 -8.59 6.68 3.10
C TYR A 34 -7.87 7.40 4.25
N ARG A 35 -8.46 7.37 5.47
CA ARG A 35 -7.84 7.99 6.65
C ARG A 35 -6.55 7.29 7.09
N ARG A 36 -6.46 5.96 6.91
CA ARG A 36 -5.24 5.20 7.18
C ARG A 36 -4.11 5.68 6.26
N ILE A 37 -4.34 5.73 4.95
CA ILE A 37 -3.32 6.15 3.98
C ILE A 37 -2.81 7.56 4.29
N LEU A 38 -3.69 8.53 4.56
CA LEU A 38 -3.28 9.89 4.96
C LEU A 38 -2.46 9.95 6.25
N ARG A 39 -2.63 8.99 7.17
CA ARG A 39 -1.77 8.88 8.36
C ARG A 39 -0.41 8.29 8.01
N VAL A 40 -0.36 7.31 7.12
CA VAL A 40 0.88 6.70 6.67
C VAL A 40 1.71 7.70 5.87
N HIS A 41 1.12 8.44 4.93
CA HIS A 41 1.80 9.50 4.18
C HIS A 41 2.50 10.50 5.12
N ARG A 42 1.81 10.94 6.19
CA ARG A 42 2.39 11.87 7.17
C ARG A 42 3.58 11.31 7.95
N LYS A 43 3.69 9.98 8.08
CA LYS A 43 4.75 9.31 8.84
C LYS A 43 5.90 8.83 7.96
N LYS A 44 5.64 8.54 6.69
CA LYS A 44 6.53 7.77 5.81
C LYS A 44 7.01 8.55 4.59
N LEU A 45 6.32 9.63 4.21
CA LEU A 45 6.68 10.44 3.04
C LEU A 45 7.21 11.80 3.46
N ASP A 46 8.22 12.27 2.74
CA ASP A 46 8.73 13.64 2.84
C ASP A 46 7.68 14.66 2.39
N PRO A 47 7.79 15.94 2.81
CA PRO A 47 6.75 16.95 2.58
C PRO A 47 6.34 17.10 1.12
N GLU A 48 7.28 17.09 0.18
CA GLU A 48 7.02 17.24 -1.26
C GLU A 48 6.24 16.05 -1.82
N MET A 49 6.70 14.83 -1.51
CA MET A 49 6.05 13.59 -1.91
C MET A 49 4.63 13.48 -1.34
N ARG A 50 4.41 14.01 -0.13
CA ARG A 50 3.09 14.04 0.49
C ARG A 50 2.13 14.99 -0.23
N ILE A 51 2.59 16.13 -0.74
CA ILE A 51 1.74 17.05 -1.51
C ILE A 51 1.16 16.34 -2.73
N LEU A 52 2.01 15.65 -3.48
CA LEU A 52 1.60 14.86 -4.63
C LEU A 52 0.68 13.70 -4.23
N GLY A 53 1.11 12.89 -3.26
CA GLY A 53 0.39 11.69 -2.82
C GLY A 53 -0.99 11.98 -2.23
N ASP A 54 -1.13 13.00 -1.37
CA ASP A 54 -2.40 13.37 -0.77
C ASP A 54 -3.39 13.94 -1.80
N SER A 55 -2.89 14.69 -2.78
CA SER A 55 -3.69 15.22 -3.88
C SER A 55 -4.24 14.09 -4.76
N TYR A 56 -3.35 13.17 -5.16
CA TYR A 56 -3.72 12.01 -5.97
C TYR A 56 -4.73 11.12 -5.24
N LEU A 57 -4.47 10.76 -3.98
CA LEU A 57 -5.38 9.94 -3.16
C LEU A 57 -6.80 10.56 -3.09
N LYS A 58 -6.89 11.86 -2.85
CA LYS A 58 -8.18 12.57 -2.81
C LYS A 58 -8.93 12.48 -4.13
N SER A 59 -8.21 12.68 -5.25
CA SER A 59 -8.81 12.62 -6.58
C SER A 59 -9.35 11.23 -6.91
N GLU A 60 -8.58 10.18 -6.61
CA GLU A 60 -8.94 8.79 -6.88
C GLU A 60 -10.15 8.34 -6.06
N PHE A 61 -10.15 8.58 -4.74
CA PHE A 61 -11.30 8.24 -3.90
C PHE A 61 -12.56 9.03 -4.28
N ARG A 62 -12.41 10.27 -4.78
CA ARG A 62 -13.54 11.07 -5.28
C ARG A 62 -14.07 10.51 -6.60
N ALA A 63 -13.19 10.14 -7.53
CA ALA A 63 -13.56 9.53 -8.80
C ALA A 63 -14.30 8.20 -8.60
N HIS A 64 -13.90 7.43 -7.58
CA HIS A 64 -14.48 6.12 -7.27
C HIS A 64 -15.72 6.14 -6.37
N ARG A 65 -16.24 7.33 -6.01
CA ARG A 65 -17.38 7.47 -5.07
C ARG A 65 -18.67 6.80 -5.56
N ASN A 66 -18.91 6.82 -6.87
CA ASN A 66 -20.16 6.36 -7.48
C ASN A 66 -20.01 5.03 -8.24
N VAL A 67 -18.91 4.30 -8.01
CA VAL A 67 -18.72 2.98 -8.62
C VAL A 67 -19.60 1.97 -7.89
N GLU A 68 -20.48 1.29 -8.62
CA GLU A 68 -21.42 0.32 -8.06
C GLU A 68 -20.97 -1.13 -8.27
N ASN A 69 -20.12 -1.40 -9.27
CA ASN A 69 -19.66 -2.75 -9.55
C ASN A 69 -18.81 -3.28 -8.37
N PRO A 70 -19.26 -4.33 -7.66
CA PRO A 70 -18.59 -4.81 -6.46
C PRO A 70 -17.17 -5.33 -6.74
N LEU A 71 -16.91 -5.89 -7.93
CA LEU A 71 -15.56 -6.35 -8.29
C LEU A 71 -14.59 -5.18 -8.41
N HIS A 72 -15.03 -4.05 -8.98
CA HIS A 72 -14.19 -2.85 -9.09
C HIS A 72 -13.92 -2.24 -7.71
N ILE A 73 -14.93 -2.20 -6.84
CA ILE A 73 -14.78 -1.71 -5.45
C ILE A 73 -13.78 -2.58 -4.70
N ILE A 74 -13.91 -3.91 -4.79
CA ILE A 74 -13.01 -4.86 -4.14
C ILE A 74 -11.57 -4.68 -4.66
N GLY A 75 -11.39 -4.62 -5.99
CA GLY A 75 -10.08 -4.39 -6.60
C GLY A 75 -9.44 -3.08 -6.11
N PHE A 76 -10.21 -1.99 -6.15
CA PHE A 76 -9.78 -0.67 -5.68
C PHE A 76 -9.33 -0.71 -4.21
N LEU A 77 -10.15 -1.25 -3.32
CA LEU A 77 -9.81 -1.32 -1.89
C LEU A 77 -8.62 -2.24 -1.61
N THR A 78 -8.50 -3.33 -2.36
CA THR A 78 -7.38 -4.27 -2.23
C THR A 78 -6.06 -3.59 -2.58
N GLU A 79 -5.97 -2.94 -3.75
CA GLU A 79 -4.76 -2.25 -4.20
C GLU A 79 -4.33 -1.14 -3.23
N TRP A 80 -5.29 -0.31 -2.77
CA TRP A 80 -5.00 0.75 -1.80
C TRP A 80 -4.59 0.23 -0.42
N GLN A 81 -5.14 -0.92 0.01
CA GLN A 81 -4.75 -1.56 1.26
C GLN A 81 -3.34 -2.16 1.17
N LEU A 82 -3.01 -2.82 0.06
CA LEU A 82 -1.66 -3.33 -0.21
C LEU A 82 -0.65 -2.19 -0.26
N TYR A 83 -0.97 -1.09 -0.95
CA TYR A 83 -0.14 0.12 -0.96
C TYR A 83 0.14 0.65 0.45
N ALA A 84 -0.91 0.79 1.27
CA ALA A 84 -0.76 1.26 2.65
C ALA A 84 0.14 0.33 3.50
N GLN A 85 -0.05 -0.98 3.39
CA GLN A 85 0.76 -1.99 4.09
C GLN A 85 2.23 -1.92 3.68
N LYS A 86 2.49 -1.79 2.37
CA LYS A 86 3.84 -1.70 1.81
C LYS A 86 4.56 -0.43 2.27
N LEU A 87 3.84 0.69 2.31
CA LEU A 87 4.39 1.96 2.80
C LEU A 87 4.62 1.92 4.32
N GLU A 88 3.78 1.25 5.10
CA GLU A 88 3.97 1.06 6.54
C GLU A 88 5.20 0.19 6.86
N GLY A 89 5.42 -0.86 6.06
CA GLY A 89 6.49 -1.84 6.25
C GLY A 89 7.86 -1.45 5.68
N ASP A 90 7.99 -0.26 5.09
CA ASP A 90 9.21 0.23 4.41
C ASP A 90 9.73 -0.71 3.30
N THR A 91 8.91 -1.67 2.85
CA THR A 91 9.27 -2.67 1.83
C THR A 91 9.22 -2.13 0.41
N TRP A 92 8.82 -0.87 0.23
CA TRP A 92 8.74 -0.23 -1.08
C TRP A 92 10.09 0.24 -1.61
N VAL A 93 11.05 0.52 -0.73
CA VAL A 93 12.38 1.00 -1.14
C VAL A 93 13.18 -0.17 -1.69
N GLY A 94 13.70 -0.01 -2.92
CA GLY A 94 14.52 -1.03 -3.59
C GLY A 94 13.74 -2.17 -4.24
N GLU A 95 12.40 -2.15 -4.20
CA GLU A 95 11.61 -3.14 -4.93
C GLU A 95 11.67 -2.88 -6.43
N LYS A 96 11.84 -3.96 -7.20
CA LYS A 96 11.84 -3.90 -8.66
C LYS A 96 10.40 -3.93 -9.19
N LEU A 97 10.17 -3.19 -10.28
CA LEU A 97 8.91 -3.25 -10.98
C LEU A 97 8.66 -4.67 -11.52
N ASP A 98 7.46 -5.20 -11.23
CA ASP A 98 7.05 -6.51 -11.71
C ASP A 98 6.98 -6.54 -13.25
N LYS A 99 7.62 -7.53 -13.85
CA LYS A 99 7.63 -7.72 -15.31
C LYS A 99 6.22 -7.88 -15.87
N ASN A 100 5.34 -8.56 -15.14
CA ASN A 100 3.95 -8.73 -15.59
C ASN A 100 3.18 -7.40 -15.66
N LYS A 101 3.60 -6.36 -14.92
CA LYS A 101 3.03 -5.02 -15.03
C LYS A 101 3.55 -4.31 -16.26
N LEU A 102 4.83 -4.45 -16.58
CA LEU A 102 5.43 -3.90 -17.80
C LEU A 102 4.78 -4.48 -19.06
N ASP A 103 4.57 -5.79 -19.10
CA ASP A 103 3.96 -6.47 -20.26
C ASP A 103 2.51 -6.02 -20.54
N LYS A 104 1.84 -5.45 -19.53
CA LYS A 104 0.46 -4.93 -19.63
C LYS A 104 0.40 -3.44 -19.96
N MET A 105 1.53 -2.74 -19.96
CA MET A 105 1.58 -1.32 -20.30
C MET A 105 1.54 -1.15 -21.81
N SER A 106 0.92 -0.05 -22.25
CA SER A 106 1.03 0.40 -23.65
C SER A 106 2.42 0.95 -23.94
N ASP A 107 2.81 0.99 -25.22
CA ASP A 107 4.08 1.56 -25.66
C ASP A 107 4.28 3.01 -25.17
N GLN A 108 3.20 3.80 -25.14
CA GLN A 108 3.24 5.17 -24.63
C GLN A 108 3.56 5.22 -23.12
N GLN A 109 2.95 4.34 -22.32
CA GLN A 109 3.21 4.26 -20.87
C GLN A 109 4.64 3.79 -20.60
N ILE A 110 5.15 2.86 -21.42
CA ILE A 110 6.55 2.40 -21.34
C ILE A 110 7.50 3.56 -21.67
N GLY A 111 7.20 4.34 -22.71
CA GLY A 111 7.97 5.54 -23.07
C GLY A 111 8.03 6.55 -21.91
N GLN A 112 6.88 6.88 -21.31
CA GLN A 112 6.81 7.78 -20.16
C GLN A 112 7.60 7.26 -18.95
N LEU A 113 7.52 5.95 -18.68
CA LEU A 113 8.28 5.34 -17.60
C LEU A 113 9.80 5.44 -17.84
N TYR A 114 10.23 5.29 -19.09
CA TYR A 114 11.63 5.44 -19.48
C TYR A 114 12.12 6.89 -19.36
N GLU A 115 11.31 7.86 -19.76
CA GLU A 115 11.60 9.28 -19.55
C GLU A 115 11.77 9.63 -18.07
N LEU A 116 10.86 9.12 -17.22
CA LEU A 116 10.95 9.30 -15.77
C LEU A 116 12.24 8.68 -15.20
N MET A 117 12.60 7.48 -15.65
CA MET A 117 13.83 6.82 -15.22
C MET A 117 15.09 7.65 -15.58
N ASN A 118 15.12 8.25 -16.77
CA ASN A 118 16.25 9.08 -17.18
C ASN A 118 16.31 10.39 -16.42
N ALA A 119 15.17 11.04 -16.15
CA ALA A 119 15.12 12.27 -15.35
C ALA A 119 15.70 12.04 -13.95
N ILE A 120 15.28 10.97 -13.26
CA ILE A 120 15.77 10.64 -11.92
C ILE A 120 17.27 10.36 -11.90
N LYS A 121 17.82 9.70 -12.93
CA LYS A 121 19.27 9.43 -13.03
C LYS A 121 20.06 10.71 -13.21
N ASN A 122 19.61 11.59 -14.10
CA ASN A 122 20.31 12.84 -14.40
C ASN A 122 20.30 13.79 -13.19
N ASP A 123 19.21 13.82 -12.42
CA ASP A 123 19.13 14.62 -11.19
C ASP A 123 20.08 14.10 -10.08
N GLY A 124 20.32 12.78 -10.03
CA GLY A 124 21.25 12.16 -9.07
C GLY A 124 22.75 12.34 -9.39
N GLU A 125 23.09 12.75 -10.62
CA GLU A 125 24.49 12.97 -11.04
C GLU A 125 25.01 14.38 -10.67
N GLY A 126 24.16 15.27 -10.15
CA GLY A 126 24.50 16.66 -9.84
C GLY A 126 25.07 16.94 -8.43
N GLU A 127 25.08 15.97 -7.51
CA GLU A 127 25.46 16.18 -6.09
C GLU A 127 26.74 15.44 -5.65
N GLY A 128 27.46 14.78 -6.59
CA GLY A 128 28.55 13.85 -6.28
C GLY A 128 29.99 14.29 -6.60
N GLU A 129 30.23 15.50 -7.10
CA GLU A 129 31.57 15.97 -7.48
C GLU A 129 31.91 17.31 -6.83
N GLY A 130 32.18 17.30 -5.52
CA GLY A 130 32.63 18.51 -4.86
C GLY A 130 32.81 18.38 -3.37
N GLU A 131 33.74 17.54 -2.92
CA GLU A 131 34.54 17.78 -1.71
C GLU A 131 35.54 16.63 -1.52
N GLY A 132 36.85 16.94 -1.58
CA GLY A 132 37.86 16.04 -1.01
C GLY A 132 39.21 15.90 -1.70
N GLU A 133 39.70 16.88 -2.48
CA GLU A 133 41.15 16.94 -2.73
C GLU A 133 41.63 18.39 -2.71
N GLN A 134 42.19 18.82 -1.58
CA GLN A 134 43.20 19.87 -1.51
C GLN A 134 43.90 19.90 -0.14
N LYS A 135 45.18 19.50 -0.18
CA LYS A 135 46.30 19.67 0.77
C LYS A 135 46.39 18.79 2.01
#